data_AF-A0A1F9BBM3-F1
#
_entry.id   AF-A0A1F9BBM3-F1
#
_cell.length_a   1.000
_cell.length_b   1.000
_cell.length_c   1.000
_cell.angle_alpha   90.00
_cell.angle_beta   90.00
_cell.angle_gamma   90.00
#
_symmetry.space_group_name_H-M   'P 1'
#
loop_
_entity.id
_entity.type
_entity.pdbx_description
1 polymer ?
#
loop_
_entity_poly.entity_id
_entity_poly.type
_entity_poly.pdbx_seq_one_letter_code
_entity_poly.pdbx_strand_id
1 'polypeptide(L)'
;MEIKKTMQDIFDKGLELSKKTYDKARKFGETGIAQVEIIALQHKMEKQTGKLGALAYKHLSKETTALKKDTKGVPALLKEIKNIKQKIKKLKRNET
;
A
#
# COMPACT_ATOMS: atom_id res chain seq x y z
N MET A 1 38.32 6.49 -39.71
CA MET A 1 37.22 7.27 -39.07
C MET A 1 36.17 6.38 -38.41
N GLU A 2 36.00 5.13 -38.86
CA GLU A 2 34.96 4.20 -38.39
C GLU A 2 35.17 3.66 -36.96
N ILE A 3 36.41 3.33 -36.57
CA ILE A 3 36.71 2.71 -35.26
C ILE A 3 36.36 3.64 -34.09
N LYS A 4 36.62 4.95 -34.22
CA LYS A 4 36.23 5.95 -33.21
C LYS A 4 34.71 6.03 -33.06
N LYS A 5 33.98 5.98 -34.17
CA LYS A 5 32.51 6.02 -34.17
C LYS A 5 31.93 4.76 -33.50
N THR A 6 32.46 3.59 -33.81
CA THR A 6 32.06 2.32 -33.20
C THR A 6 32.38 2.27 -31.71
N MET A 7 33.53 2.78 -31.27
CA MET A 7 33.84 2.87 -29.83
C MET A 7 32.92 3.85 -29.09
N GLN A 8 32.58 4.97 -29.72
CA GLN A 8 31.69 5.98 -29.14
C GLN A 8 30.27 5.43 -29.00
N ASP A 9 29.76 4.74 -30.03
CA ASP A 9 28.46 4.06 -29.99
C ASP A 9 28.39 2.95 -28.91
N ILE A 10 29.47 2.21 -28.67
CA ILE A 10 29.53 1.19 -27.62
C ILE A 10 29.50 1.85 -26.23
N PHE A 11 30.24 2.95 -26.05
CA PHE A 11 30.24 3.72 -24.80
C PHE A 11 28.87 4.34 -24.52
N ASP A 12 28.24 4.95 -25.52
CA ASP A 12 26.93 5.58 -25.39
C ASP A 12 25.85 4.54 -25.08
N LYS A 13 25.87 3.37 -25.74
CA LYS A 13 24.99 2.24 -25.42
C LYS A 13 25.23 1.71 -24.00
N GLY A 14 26.48 1.63 -23.54
CA GLY A 14 26.81 1.24 -22.17
C GLY A 14 26.26 2.20 -21.12
N LEU A 15 26.37 3.51 -21.38
CA LEU A 15 25.80 4.56 -20.54
C LEU A 15 24.27 4.51 -20.50
N GLU A 16 23.61 4.30 -21.64
CA GLU A 16 22.15 4.15 -21.68
C GLU A 16 21.66 2.91 -20.93
N LEU A 17 22.35 1.77 -21.06
CA LEU A 17 22.06 0.54 -20.32
C LEU A 17 22.23 0.74 -18.81
N SER A 18 23.27 1.45 -18.40
CA SER A 18 23.52 1.79 -17.00
C SER A 18 22.40 2.66 -16.41
N LYS A 19 22.00 3.72 -17.12
CA LYS A 19 20.88 4.60 -16.71
C LYS A 19 19.58 3.82 -16.58
N LYS A 20 19.22 3.01 -17.58
CA LYS A 20 18.01 2.15 -17.55
C LYS A 20 18.02 1.17 -16.37
N THR A 21 19.19 0.62 -16.04
CA THR A 21 19.35 -0.32 -14.92
C THR A 21 19.20 0.39 -13.58
N TYR A 22 19.80 1.57 -13.43
CA TYR A 22 19.67 2.42 -12.24
C TYR A 22 18.22 2.84 -12.00
N ASP A 23 17.52 3.31 -13.04
CA ASP A 23 16.12 3.71 -12.96
C ASP A 23 15.22 2.52 -12.59
N LYS A 24 15.53 1.33 -13.11
CA LYS A 24 14.81 0.10 -12.78
C LYS A 24 15.03 -0.32 -11.33
N ALA A 25 16.27 -0.27 -10.84
CA ALA A 25 16.61 -0.55 -9.44
C ALA A 25 15.94 0.43 -8.47
N ARG A 26 15.92 1.72 -8.82
CA ARG A 26 15.23 2.76 -8.06
C ARG A 26 13.73 2.51 -7.99
N LYS A 27 13.09 2.20 -9.13
CA LYS A 27 11.66 1.82 -9.18
C LYS A 27 11.36 0.60 -8.32
N PHE A 28 12.20 -0.44 -8.37
CA PHE A 28 12.03 -1.62 -7.52
C PHE A 28 12.14 -1.29 -6.03
N GLY A 29 13.06 -0.40 -5.64
CA GLY A 29 13.16 0.09 -4.26
C GLY A 29 11.92 0.88 -3.82
N GLU A 30 11.44 1.79 -4.68
CA GLU A 30 10.21 2.58 -4.45
C GLU A 30 8.97 1.67 -4.33
N THR A 31 8.84 0.65 -5.20
CA THR A 31 7.79 -0.37 -5.11
C THR A 31 7.90 -1.18 -3.82
N GLY A 32 9.11 -1.57 -3.39
CA GLY A 32 9.30 -2.31 -2.14
C GLY A 32 8.84 -1.53 -0.91
N ILE A 33 9.14 -0.22 -0.86
CA ILE A 33 8.70 0.66 0.23
C ILE A 33 7.17 0.77 0.26
N ALA A 34 6.55 0.98 -0.91
CA ALA A 34 5.10 1.09 -1.02
C ALA A 34 4.37 -0.20 -0.60
N GLN A 35 4.91 -1.38 -0.94
CA GLN A 35 4.38 -2.67 -0.49
C GLN A 35 4.46 -2.84 1.03
N VAL A 36 5.58 -2.45 1.66
CA VAL A 36 5.72 -2.49 3.13
C VAL A 36 4.69 -1.59 3.80
N GLU A 37 4.47 -0.39 3.27
CA GLU A 37 3.45 0.53 3.79
C GLU A 37 2.04 -0.06 3.65
N ILE A 38 1.73 -0.71 2.53
CA ILE A 38 0.45 -1.40 2.31
C ILE A 38 0.25 -2.49 3.37
N ILE A 39 1.26 -3.33 3.63
CA ILE A 39 1.20 -4.40 4.64
C ILE A 39 0.95 -3.82 6.04
N ALA A 40 1.68 -2.76 6.42
CA ALA A 40 1.50 -2.10 7.70
C ALA A 40 0.08 -1.52 7.86
N LEU A 41 -0.47 -0.92 6.80
CA LEU A 41 -1.84 -0.43 6.77
C LEU A 41 -2.86 -1.58 6.84
N GLN A 42 -2.60 -2.71 6.21
CA GLN A 42 -3.45 -3.91 6.30
C GLN A 42 -3.50 -4.44 7.73
N HIS A 43 -2.37 -4.62 8.41
CA HIS A 43 -2.33 -5.03 9.82
C HIS A 43 -3.08 -4.03 10.72
N LYS A 44 -2.93 -2.73 10.47
CA LYS A 44 -3.69 -1.71 11.22
C LYS A 44 -5.20 -1.85 10.98
N MET A 45 -5.62 -2.12 9.75
CA MET A 45 -7.02 -2.34 9.40
C MET A 45 -7.57 -3.58 10.10
N GLU A 46 -6.85 -4.70 10.07
CA GLU A 46 -7.20 -5.95 10.75
C GLU A 46 -7.44 -5.73 12.25
N LYS A 47 -6.54 -4.99 12.91
CA LYS A 47 -6.69 -4.63 14.32
C LYS A 47 -7.99 -3.87 14.59
N GLN A 48 -8.37 -2.93 13.71
CA GLN A 48 -9.63 -2.17 13.88
C GLN A 48 -10.86 -3.01 13.59
N THR A 49 -10.79 -3.89 12.58
CA THR A 49 -11.84 -4.88 12.29
C THR A 49 -12.03 -5.83 13.47
N GLY A 50 -10.94 -6.29 14.10
CA GLY A 50 -10.98 -7.11 15.31
C GLY A 50 -11.68 -6.41 16.48
N LYS A 51 -11.39 -5.12 16.70
CA LYS A 51 -12.12 -4.32 17.71
C LYS A 51 -13.60 -4.19 17.40
N LEU A 52 -13.97 -4.01 16.13
CA LEU A 52 -15.37 -3.95 15.70
C LEU A 52 -16.06 -5.30 15.94
N GLY A 53 -15.41 -6.42 15.62
CA GLY A 53 -15.91 -7.75 15.90
C GLY A 53 -16.10 -8.00 17.41
N ALA A 54 -15.15 -7.59 18.24
CA ALA A 54 -15.26 -7.69 19.70
C ALA A 54 -16.42 -6.84 20.24
N LEU A 55 -16.66 -5.65 19.68
CA LEU A 55 -17.80 -4.80 20.03
C LEU A 55 -19.11 -5.45 19.62
N ALA A 56 -19.20 -6.00 18.40
CA ALA A 56 -20.36 -6.74 17.92
C ALA A 56 -20.66 -7.95 18.80
N TYR A 57 -19.65 -8.74 19.17
CA TYR A 57 -19.80 -9.88 20.06
C TYR A 57 -20.34 -9.46 21.43
N LYS A 58 -19.75 -8.43 22.05
CA LYS A 58 -20.20 -7.90 23.35
C LYS A 58 -21.62 -7.36 23.31
N HIS A 59 -22.03 -6.77 22.20
CA HIS A 59 -23.38 -6.24 22.05
C HIS A 59 -24.39 -7.37 21.86
N LEU A 60 -24.11 -8.32 20.96
CA LEU A 60 -24.95 -9.48 20.72
C LEU A 60 -25.10 -10.37 21.96
N SER A 61 -24.04 -10.50 22.77
CA SER A 61 -24.09 -11.29 24.00
C SER A 61 -24.89 -10.65 25.13
N LYS A 62 -25.16 -9.34 25.06
CA LYS A 62 -25.88 -8.59 26.11
C LYS A 62 -27.29 -8.18 25.71
N GLU A 63 -27.47 -7.71 24.48
CA GLU A 63 -28.70 -7.02 24.06
C GLU A 63 -29.56 -7.85 23.10
N THR A 64 -29.13 -9.07 22.72
CA THR A 64 -29.81 -10.02 21.78
C THR A 64 -30.35 -9.41 20.48
N THR A 65 -29.93 -8.19 20.18
CA THR A 65 -30.38 -7.36 19.06
C THR A 65 -29.22 -7.05 18.14
N ALA A 66 -29.54 -6.75 16.88
CA ALA A 66 -28.53 -6.46 15.88
C ALA A 66 -27.75 -5.19 16.23
N LEU A 67 -26.41 -5.26 16.13
CA LEU A 67 -25.55 -4.10 16.29
C LEU A 67 -25.87 -3.04 15.22
N LYS A 68 -26.26 -1.86 15.66
CA LYS A 68 -26.54 -0.73 14.76
C LYS A 68 -25.26 0.05 14.44
N LYS A 69 -25.27 0.76 13.32
CA LYS A 69 -24.10 1.53 12.84
C LYS A 69 -23.79 2.76 13.68
N ASP A 70 -24.80 3.29 14.38
CA ASP A 70 -24.75 4.43 15.27
C ASP A 70 -24.38 4.06 16.71
N THR A 71 -24.31 2.77 17.05
CA THR A 71 -23.89 2.28 18.36
C THR A 71 -22.53 2.88 18.74
N LYS A 72 -22.41 3.36 20.00
CA LYS A 72 -21.23 4.06 20.51
C LYS A 72 -19.93 3.31 20.15
N GLY A 73 -18.99 4.03 19.54
CA GLY A 73 -17.69 3.49 19.11
C GLY A 73 -17.68 2.87 17.70
N VAL A 74 -18.82 2.37 17.19
CA VAL A 74 -18.93 1.80 15.84
C VAL A 74 -18.65 2.84 14.75
N PRO A 75 -19.20 4.07 14.78
CA PRO A 75 -18.92 5.08 13.75
C PRO A 75 -17.42 5.41 13.64
N ALA A 76 -16.72 5.50 14.77
CA ALA A 76 -15.29 5.80 14.81
C ALA A 76 -14.46 4.68 14.17
N LEU A 77 -14.74 3.42 14.54
CA LEU A 77 -14.07 2.24 13.96
C LEU A 77 -14.33 2.14 12.45
N LEU A 78 -15.58 2.34 12.02
CA LEU A 78 -15.93 2.33 10.59
C LEU A 78 -15.23 3.45 9.82
N LYS A 79 -15.13 4.66 10.40
CA LYS A 79 -14.41 5.78 9.80
C LYS A 79 -12.92 5.47 9.66
N GLU A 80 -12.29 4.90 10.68
CA GLU A 80 -10.88 4.50 10.62
C GLU A 80 -10.63 3.42 9.56
N ILE A 81 -11.45 2.37 9.52
CA ILE A 81 -11.35 1.29 8.52
C ILE A 81 -11.50 1.87 7.11
N LYS A 82 -12.49 2.76 6.89
CA LYS A 82 -12.70 3.41 5.60
C LYS A 82 -11.51 4.27 5.18
N ASN A 83 -10.94 5.02 6.11
CA ASN A 83 -9.77 5.86 5.86
C ASN A 83 -8.55 5.01 5.48
N ILE A 84 -8.29 3.91 6.20
CA ILE A 84 -7.18 3.00 5.89
C ILE A 84 -7.38 2.37 4.50
N LYS A 85 -8.60 1.91 4.19
CA LYS A 85 -8.93 1.35 2.87
C LYS A 85 -8.71 2.36 1.74
N GLN A 86 -9.04 3.63 1.97
CA GLN A 86 -8.76 4.69 1.00
C GLN A 86 -7.25 4.94 0.81
N LYS A 87 -6.46 4.92 1.89
CA LYS A 87 -5.00 5.05 1.80
C LYS A 87 -4.37 3.90 1.01
N ILE A 88 -4.74 2.66 1.31
CA ILE A 88 -4.27 1.48 0.56
C ILE A 88 -4.65 1.59 -0.92
N LYS A 89 -5.88 2.02 -1.23
CA LYS A 89 -6.33 2.20 -2.63
C LYS A 89 -5.51 3.25 -3.37
N LYS A 90 -5.12 4.35 -2.69
CA LYS A 90 -4.26 5.38 -3.28
C LYS A 90 -2.85 4.85 -3.53
N LEU A 91 -2.25 4.16 -2.56
CA LEU A 91 -0.92 3.56 -2.71
C LEU A 91 -0.87 2.57 -3.88
N LYS A 92 -1.83 1.63 -3.95
CA LYS A 92 -1.90 0.67 -5.07
C LYS A 92 -2.10 1.33 -6.45
N ARG A 93 -2.81 2.45 -6.52
CA ARG A 93 -2.98 3.22 -7.76
C ARG A 93 -1.71 3.94 -8.19
N ASN A 94 -0.85 4.30 -7.25
CA ASN A 94 0.42 4.94 -7.56
C ASN A 94 1.52 3.93 -7.92
N GLU A 95 1.28 2.63 -7.66
CA GLU A 95 2.14 1.51 -8.08
C GLU A 95 1.78 0.94 -9.47
N THR A 96 0.61 1.30 -10.02
CA THR A 96 0.14 0.87 -11.36
C THR A 96 0.41 1.92 -12.41
#